data_AF-A0A518JN42-F1
#
_entry.id   AF-A0A518JN42-F1
#
_cell.length_a   1.000
_cell.length_b   1.000
_cell.length_c   1.000
_cell.angle_alpha   90.00
_cell.angle_beta   90.00
_cell.angle_gamma   90.00
#
_symmetry.space_group_name_H-M   'P 1'
#
loop_
_entity.id
_entity.type
_entity.pdbx_description
1 polymer ?
#
loop_
_entity_poly.entity_id
_entity_poly.type
_entity_poly.pdbx_seq_one_letter_code
_entity_poly.pdbx_strand_id
1 'polypeptide(L)' 'MTSSSHYLPLHSAVEQVINAPVNRVTAWRWATRPNRYGVQLQSWIIGGKRRTTVAAAERYIAESTAAANAAPRS' A
#
# COMPACT_ATOMS: atom_id res chain seq x y z
N MET A 1 14.71 1.04 14.42
CA MET A 1 13.40 0.34 14.38
C MET A 1 13.55 -0.87 13.48
N THR A 2 13.43 -2.08 14.03
CA THR A 2 13.49 -3.33 13.27
C THR A 2 12.28 -3.40 12.35
N SER A 3 12.51 -3.19 11.05
CA SER A 3 11.47 -3.32 10.01
C SER A 3 11.04 -4.78 9.95
N SER A 4 10.05 -5.13 10.77
CA SER A 4 9.53 -6.49 10.87
C SER A 4 8.99 -6.90 9.49
N SER A 5 9.65 -7.85 8.84
CA SER A 5 9.30 -8.34 7.49
C SER A 5 8.10 -9.29 7.53
N HIS A 6 7.10 -8.95 8.34
CA HIS A 6 5.90 -9.75 8.51
C HIS A 6 4.95 -9.51 7.33
N TYR A 7 4.62 -10.60 6.64
CA TYR A 7 3.64 -10.56 5.56
C TYR A 7 2.21 -10.53 6.12
N LEU A 8 1.53 -9.42 5.88
CA LEU A 8 0.18 -9.14 6.33
C LEU A 8 -0.81 -9.16 5.15
N PRO A 9 -2.11 -9.35 5.42
CA PRO A 9 -3.14 -9.00 4.43
C PRO A 9 -2.95 -7.55 3.96
N LEU A 10 -3.29 -7.27 2.69
CA LEU A 10 -3.07 -5.95 2.08
C LEU A 10 -3.68 -4.80 2.91
N HIS A 11 -4.96 -4.92 3.27
CA HIS A 11 -5.65 -3.90 4.07
C HIS A 11 -5.00 -3.72 5.43
N SER A 12 -4.70 -4.80 6.15
CA SER A 12 -4.13 -4.73 7.50
C SER A 12 -2.76 -4.04 7.53
N ALA A 13 -1.92 -4.23 6.51
CA ALA A 13 -0.65 -3.51 6.44
C ALA A 13 -0.86 -2.01 6.26
N VAL A 14 -1.80 -1.60 5.40
CA VAL A 14 -2.11 -0.19 5.17
C VAL A 14 -2.75 0.46 6.39
N GLU A 15 -3.68 -0.22 7.05
CA GLU A 15 -4.36 0.25 8.26
C GLU A 15 -3.38 0.59 9.38
N GLN A 16 -2.27 -0.16 9.51
CA GLN A 16 -1.20 0.14 10.46
C GLN A 16 -0.43 1.43 10.11
N VAL A 17 -0.32 1.79 8.84
CA VAL A 17 0.38 3.02 8.42
C VAL A 17 -0.51 4.24 8.57
N ILE A 18 -1.77 4.15 8.14
CA ILE A 18 -2.68 5.31 8.12
C ILE A 18 -3.51 5.46 9.40
N ASN A 19 -3.44 4.49 10.32
CA ASN A 19 -4.23 4.43 11.55
C ASN A 19 -5.75 4.59 11.32
N ALA A 20 -6.25 4.05 10.20
CA ALA A 20 -7.65 4.13 9.80
C ALA A 20 -8.05 2.88 8.99
N PRO A 21 -9.30 2.41 9.07
CA PRO A 21 -9.77 1.23 8.35
C PRO A 21 -9.72 1.43 6.83
N VAL A 22 -9.40 0.36 6.11
CA VAL A 22 -9.32 0.37 4.64
C VAL A 22 -10.18 -0.73 4.05
N ASN A 23 -10.99 -0.38 3.05
CA ASN A 23 -11.76 -1.37 2.30
C ASN A 23 -10.82 -2.38 1.62
N ARG A 24 -11.08 -3.68 1.80
CA ARG A 24 -10.27 -4.77 1.27
C ARG A 24 -10.11 -4.73 -0.26
N VAL A 25 -11.17 -4.37 -0.98
CA VAL A 25 -11.16 -4.25 -2.45
C VAL A 25 -10.27 -3.08 -2.88
N THR A 26 -10.31 -1.97 -2.13
CA THR A 26 -9.42 -0.82 -2.38
C THR A 26 -7.96 -1.22 -2.22
N ALA A 27 -7.61 -1.87 -1.11
CA ALA A 27 -6.24 -2.36 -0.88
C ALA A 27 -5.80 -3.38 -1.96
N TRP A 28 -6.71 -4.25 -2.40
CA TRP A 28 -6.45 -5.18 -3.50
C TRP A 28 -6.22 -4.47 -4.84
N ARG A 29 -6.99 -3.42 -5.15
CA ARG A 29 -6.81 -2.61 -6.36
C ARG A 29 -5.43 -1.94 -6.36
N TRP A 30 -5.03 -1.33 -5.23
CA TRP A 30 -3.71 -0.71 -5.11
C TRP A 30 -2.56 -1.71 -5.32
N ALA A 31 -2.75 -2.98 -4.99
CA ALA A 31 -1.74 -4.02 -5.20
C ALA A 31 -1.74 -4.62 -6.62
N THR A 32 -2.82 -4.45 -7.38
CA THR A 32 -2.99 -5.07 -8.71
C THR A 32 -2.94 -4.09 -9.86
N ARG A 33 -3.12 -2.80 -9.60
CA ARG A 33 -3.08 -1.74 -10.61
C ARG A 33 -2.37 -0.51 -10.03
N PRO A 34 -1.55 0.18 -10.85
CA PRO A 34 -1.05 1.50 -10.48
C PRO A 34 -2.21 2.48 -10.23
N ASN A 35 -2.02 3.39 -9.28
CA ASN A 35 -2.95 4.51 -9.08
C ASN A 35 -2.81 5.54 -10.23
N ARG A 36 -3.58 6.63 -10.17
CA ARG A 36 -3.54 7.69 -11.21
C ARG A 36 -2.17 8.35 -11.40
N TYR A 37 -1.24 8.15 -10.48
CA TYR A 37 0.12 8.68 -10.49
C TYR A 37 1.17 7.62 -10.89
N GLY A 38 0.74 6.41 -11.26
CA GLY A 38 1.65 5.31 -11.62
C GLY A 38 2.25 4.57 -10.43
N VAL A 39 1.86 4.89 -9.18
CA VAL A 39 2.37 4.22 -7.97
C VAL A 39 1.53 2.99 -7.66
N GLN A 40 2.16 1.86 -7.35
CA GLN A 40 1.49 0.59 -7.05
C GLN A 40 2.01 -0.02 -5.74
N LEU A 41 1.12 -0.60 -4.94
CA LEU A 41 1.48 -1.28 -3.70
C LEU A 41 2.19 -2.60 -4.01
N GLN A 42 3.44 -2.70 -3.55
CA GLN A 42 4.21 -3.94 -3.67
C GLN A 42 3.54 -5.07 -2.89
N SER A 43 3.44 -6.26 -3.50
CA SER A 43 2.79 -7.41 -2.89
C SER A 43 3.33 -8.74 -3.42
N TRP A 44 3.10 -9.81 -2.66
CA TRP A 44 3.55 -11.16 -2.95
C TRP A 44 2.40 -12.15 -2.78
N ILE A 45 2.45 -13.28 -3.49
CA ILE A 45 1.54 -14.41 -3.26
C ILE A 45 2.21 -15.38 -2.30
N ILE A 46 1.60 -15.59 -1.13
CA ILE A 46 2.11 -16.48 -0.09
C ILE A 46 0.96 -17.37 0.36
N GLY A 47 1.12 -18.70 0.20
CA GLY A 47 0.07 -19.67 0.50
C GLY A 47 -1.24 -19.38 -0.26
N GLY A 48 -1.13 -18.97 -1.54
CA GLY A 48 -2.28 -18.64 -2.39
C GLY A 48 -2.98 -17.30 -2.06
N LYS A 49 -2.52 -16.56 -1.05
CA LYS A 49 -3.11 -15.28 -0.65
C LYS A 49 -2.14 -14.14 -0.95
N ARG A 50 -2.66 -13.03 -1.49
CA ARG A 50 -1.87 -11.82 -1.72
C ARG A 50 -1.60 -11.11 -0.39
N ARG A 51 -0.32 -10.86 -0.10
CA ARG A 51 0.18 -10.25 1.13
C ARG A 51 1.13 -9.11 0.80
N THR A 52 1.35 -8.22 1.76
CA THR A 52 2.34 -7.15 1.71
C THR A 52 2.99 -6.97 3.08
N THR A 53 3.92 -6.04 3.20
CA THR A 53 4.54 -5.66 4.47
C THR A 53 4.17 -4.22 4.84
N VAL A 54 4.31 -3.86 6.11
CA VAL A 54 4.09 -2.48 6.57
C VAL A 54 5.03 -1.51 5.82
N ALA A 55 6.31 -1.87 5.67
CA ALA A 55 7.28 -1.07 4.93
C ALA A 55 6.89 -0.83 3.46
N ALA A 56 6.30 -1.83 2.78
CA ALA A 56 5.79 -1.65 1.42
C ALA A 56 4.57 -0.72 1.38
N ALA A 57 3.69 -0.80 2.39
CA ALA A 57 2.57 0.13 2.53
C ALA A 57 3.04 1.57 2.81
N GLU A 58 4.04 1.76 3.68
CA GLU A 58 4.65 3.06 3.96
C GLU A 58 5.20 3.70 2.69
N ARG A 59 5.97 2.95 1.89
CA ARG A 59 6.50 3.42 0.61
C ARG A 59 5.38 3.83 -0.35
N TYR A 60 4.38 2.96 -0.52
CA TYR A 60 3.24 3.24 -1.38
C TYR A 60 2.53 4.55 -1.00
N ILE A 61 2.30 4.78 0.30
CA ILE A 61 1.64 5.99 0.80
C ILE A 61 2.53 7.21 0.63
N ALA A 62 3.82 7.11 0.94
CA ALA A 62 4.78 8.20 0.79
C ALA A 62 4.89 8.64 -0.68
N GLU A 63 5.08 7.70 -1.60
CA GLU A 63 5.17 7.97 -3.04
C GLU A 63 3.86 8.52 -3.61
N SER A 64 2.72 7.93 -3.23
CA SER A 64 1.40 8.42 -3.66
C SER A 64 1.13 9.85 -3.16
N THR A 65 1.50 10.15 -1.91
CA THR A 65 1.36 11.47 -1.30
C THR A 65 2.29 12.49 -1.98
N ALA A 66 3.54 12.12 -2.21
CA ALA A 66 4.51 12.98 -2.90
C ALA A 66 4.05 13.31 -4.32
N ALA A 67 3.59 12.31 -5.07
CA ALA A 67 3.05 12.51 -6.42
C ALA A 67 1.78 13.38 -6.42
N ALA A 68 0.90 13.20 -5.42
CA ALA A 68 -0.29 14.04 -5.28
C ALA A 68 0.04 15.50 -4.96
N ASN A 69 1.07 15.75 -4.16
CA ASN A 69 1.53 17.10 -3.82
C ASN A 69 2.31 17.78 -4.96
N ALA A 70 2.99 16.99 -5.82
CA ALA A 70 3.72 17.49 -6.97
C ALA A 70 2.81 17.77 -8.18
N ALA A 71 1.64 17.14 -8.26
CA ALA A 71 0.68 17.39 -9.31
C ALA A 71 0.09 18.80 -9.19
N PRO A 72 -0.02 19.58 -10.28
CA PRO A 72 -0.72 20.86 -10.26
C PRO A 72 -2.14 20.67 -9.71
N ARG A 73 -2.57 21.53 -8.79
CA ARG A 73 -3.99 21.63 -8.46
C ARG A 73 -4.68 22.24 -9.68
N SER A 74 -5.41 21.41 -10.43
CA SER A 74 -6.33 21.84 -11.48
C SER A 74 -7.42 22.74 -10.91
#